data_AF-L9ZMF9-F1
#
_entry.id   AF-L9ZMF9-F1
#
_cell.length_a   1.000
_cell.length_b   1.000
_cell.length_c   1.000
_cell.angle_alpha   90.00
_cell.angle_beta   90.00
_cell.angle_gamma   90.00
#
_symmetry.space_group_name_H-M   'P 1'
#
loop_
_entity.id
_entity.type
_entity.pdbx_description
1 polymer ?
#
loop_
_entity_poly.entity_id
_entity_poly.type
_entity_poly.pdbx_seq_one_letter_code
_entity_poly.pdbx_strand_id
1 'polypeptide(L)' 'MSSEQATLVDFRPDLSQLTEAEREAYLECRVKGVGVRQFARETDRRPGTIGNLLARAEAKLEEGSQ' A
#
# COMPACT_ATOMS: atom_id res chain seq x y z
N MET A 1 0.56 -17.52 -32.70
CA MET A 1 0.48 -17.51 -31.23
C MET A 1 1.24 -16.29 -30.75
N SER A 2 0.53 -15.19 -30.48
CA SER A 2 1.17 -13.97 -29.95
C SER A 2 1.41 -14.21 -28.47
N SER A 3 2.68 -14.22 -28.04
CA SER A 3 3.04 -14.25 -26.63
C SER A 3 2.78 -12.86 -26.05
N GLU A 4 1.70 -12.71 -25.29
CA GLU A 4 1.51 -11.52 -24.45
C GLU A 4 2.58 -11.54 -23.37
N GLN A 5 3.59 -10.66 -23.53
CA GLN A 5 4.59 -10.42 -22.51
C GLN A 5 3.91 -9.63 -21.39
N ALA A 6 3.65 -10.28 -20.26
CA ALA A 6 3.26 -9.59 -19.04
C ALA A 6 4.36 -8.58 -18.69
N THR A 7 3.98 -7.31 -18.62
CA THR A 7 4.89 -6.25 -18.21
C THR A 7 5.06 -6.31 -16.70
N LEU A 8 6.18 -5.80 -16.17
CA LEU A 8 6.42 -5.72 -14.72
C LEU A 8 5.33 -4.93 -13.96
N VAL A 9 4.50 -4.17 -14.69
CA VAL A 9 3.33 -3.45 -14.16
C VAL A 9 2.23 -4.44 -13.72
N ASP A 10 2.13 -5.60 -14.38
CA ASP A 10 1.10 -6.61 -14.14
C ASP A 10 1.27 -7.35 -12.79
N PHE A 11 2.42 -7.17 -12.14
CA PHE A 11 2.73 -7.76 -10.82
C PHE A 11 2.61 -6.77 -9.65
N ARG A 12 2.15 -5.54 -9.90
CA ARG A 12 1.87 -4.61 -8.80
C ARG A 12 0.55 -5.03 -8.13
N PRO A 13 0.47 -5.04 -6.79
CA PRO A 13 -0.79 -5.31 -6.11
C PRO A 13 -1.85 -4.31 -6.58
N ASP A 14 -3.06 -4.78 -6.86
CA ASP A 14 -4.17 -3.89 -7.17
C ASP A 14 -4.57 -3.11 -5.90
N LEU A 15 -4.28 -1.80 -5.93
CA LEU A 15 -4.56 -0.89 -4.83
C LEU A 15 -5.84 -0.07 -5.05
N SER A 16 -6.64 -0.39 -6.07
CA SER A 16 -7.84 0.37 -6.44
C SER A 16 -8.88 0.46 -5.33
N GLN A 17 -8.95 -0.57 -4.46
CA GLN A 17 -9.80 -0.64 -3.29
C GLN A 17 -9.34 0.21 -2.08
N LEU A 18 -8.12 0.73 -2.12
CA LEU A 18 -7.57 1.56 -1.05
C LEU A 18 -7.99 3.02 -1.18
N THR A 19 -8.33 3.65 -0.06
CA THR A 19 -8.39 5.11 -0.01
C THR A 19 -7.02 5.70 -0.31
N GLU A 20 -6.96 6.97 -0.69
CA GLU A 20 -5.69 7.66 -0.98
C GLU A 20 -4.71 7.58 0.20
N ALA A 21 -5.19 7.80 1.43
CA ALA A 21 -4.35 7.74 2.63
C ALA A 21 -3.86 6.32 2.96
N GLU A 22 -4.69 5.29 2.73
CA GLU A 22 -4.30 3.89 2.89
C GLU A 22 -3.25 3.49 1.84
N ARG A 23 -3.48 3.89 0.58
CA ARG A 23 -2.55 3.64 -0.53
C ARG A 23 -1.20 4.29 -0.28
N GLU A 24 -1.19 5.54 0.15
CA GLU A 24 0.04 6.27 0.47
C GLU A 24 0.82 5.59 1.59
N ALA A 25 0.15 5.25 2.70
CA ALA A 25 0.77 4.55 3.82
C ALA A 25 1.35 3.19 3.39
N TYR A 26 0.59 2.40 2.62
CA TYR A 26 1.04 1.10 2.12
C TYR A 26 2.25 1.21 1.18
N LEU A 27 2.21 2.13 0.21
CA LEU A 27 3.32 2.34 -0.71
C LEU A 27 4.59 2.78 0.01
N GLU A 28 4.51 3.75 0.92
CA GLU A 28 5.69 4.21 1.65
C GLU A 28 6.24 3.15 2.59
N CYS A 29 5.38 2.53 3.42
CA CYS A 29 5.88 1.65 4.47
C CYS A 29 6.14 0.21 4.00
N ARG A 30 5.34 -0.32 3.06
CA ARG A 30 5.46 -1.73 2.61
C ARG A 30 6.23 -1.87 1.32
N VAL A 31 6.01 -0.97 0.34
CA VAL A 31 6.69 -1.07 -0.96
C VAL A 31 8.06 -0.39 -0.92
N LYS A 32 8.17 0.79 -0.31
CA LYS A 32 9.44 1.54 -0.21
C LYS A 32 10.22 1.27 1.08
N GLY A 33 9.60 0.65 2.08
CA GLY A 33 10.26 0.25 3.33
C GLY A 33 10.48 1.40 4.32
N VAL A 34 9.77 2.52 4.20
CA VAL A 34 9.85 3.64 5.15
C VAL A 34 9.28 3.20 6.51
N GLY A 35 9.97 3.53 7.59
CA GLY A 35 9.46 3.20 8.92
C GLY A 35 8.18 4.00 9.25
N VAL A 36 7.18 3.36 9.85
CA VAL A 36 5.90 3.99 10.25
C VAL A 36 6.09 5.30 11.03
N ARG A 37 7.04 5.33 11.98
CA ARG A 37 7.35 6.53 12.76
C ARG A 37 8.07 7.62 11.97
N GLN A 38 8.86 7.23 10.98
CA GLN A 38 9.51 8.17 10.07
C GLN A 38 8.45 8.82 9.19
N PHE A 39 7.63 8.01 8.50
CA PHE A 39 6.58 8.51 7.62
C PHE A 39 5.55 9.37 8.37
N ALA A 40 5.21 8.99 9.61
CA ALA A 40 4.35 9.79 10.48
C ALA A 40 4.93 11.19 10.77
N ARG A 41 6.25 11.32 10.99
CA ARG A 41 6.90 12.62 11.20
C ARG A 41 6.92 13.46 9.92
N GLU A 42 7.23 12.83 8.78
CA GLU A 42 7.29 13.50 7.47
C GLU A 42 5.92 14.06 7.04
N THR A 43 4.84 13.42 7.47
CA THR A 43 3.45 13.80 7.10
C THR A 43 2.69 14.56 8.20
N ASP A 44 3.36 14.91 9.30
CA ASP A 44 2.74 15.51 10.49
C ASP A 44 1.50 14.74 11.01
N ARG A 45 1.60 13.41 10.98
CA ARG A 45 0.56 12.49 11.48
C ARG A 45 1.03 11.78 12.74
N ARG A 46 0.08 11.31 13.55
CA ARG A 46 0.41 10.42 14.67
C ARG A 46 0.84 9.05 14.13
N PRO A 47 1.86 8.39 14.70
CA PRO A 47 2.25 7.03 14.30
C PRO A 47 1.09 6.03 14.32
N GLY A 48 0.16 6.16 15.27
CA GLY A 48 -1.05 5.34 15.33
C GLY A 48 -2.00 5.54 14.15
N THR A 49 -2.05 6.74 13.56
CA THR A 49 -2.82 7.00 12.34
C THR A 49 -2.25 6.22 11.16
N ILE A 50 -0.93 6.26 10.97
CA ILE A 50 -0.26 5.49 9.91
C ILE A 50 -0.45 3.99 10.13
N GLY A 51 -0.30 3.50 11.36
CA GLY A 51 -0.55 2.10 11.70
C GLY A 51 -1.98 1.65 11.38
N ASN A 52 -2.99 2.47 11.70
CA ASN A 52 -4.38 2.18 11.38
C ASN A 52 -4.65 2.14 9.87
N LEU A 53 -4.03 3.05 9.11
CA LEU A 53 -4.13 3.06 7.65
C LEU A 53 -3.52 1.79 7.04
N LEU A 54 -2.37 1.35 7.55
CA LEU A 54 -1.73 0.10 7.11
C LEU A 54 -2.59 -1.12 7.40
N ALA A 55 -3.11 -1.25 8.62
CA ALA A 55 -3.95 -2.39 8.99
C ALA A 55 -5.21 -2.49 8.10
N ARG A 56 -5.85 -1.34 7.79
CA ARG A 56 -7.00 -1.31 6.87
C ARG A 56 -6.59 -1.63 5.43
N ALA A 57 -5.44 -1.13 4.99
CA ALA A 57 -4.93 -1.43 3.65
C ALA A 57 -4.67 -2.92 3.48
N GLU A 58 -3.97 -3.54 4.43
CA GLU A 58 -3.66 -4.96 4.42
C GLU A 58 -4.93 -5.82 4.44
N ALA A 59 -5.90 -5.51 5.31
CA ALA A 59 -7.18 -6.22 5.35
C ALA A 59 -7.92 -6.18 4.01
N LYS A 60 -8.00 -5.02 3.35
CA LYS A 60 -8.65 -4.89 2.04
C LYS A 60 -7.93 -5.68 0.96
N LEU A 61 -6.59 -5.61 0.93
CA LEU A 61 -5.80 -6.36 -0.04
C LEU A 61 -5.92 -7.88 0.16
N GLU A 62 -6.03 -8.34 1.40
CA GLU A 62 -6.33 -9.75 1.71
C GLU A 62 -7.74 -10.14 1.26
N GLU A 63 -8.76 -9.32 1.52
CA GLU A 63 -10.15 -9.57 1.09
C GLU A 63 -10.30 -9.58 -0.44
N GLY A 64 -9.64 -8.67 -1.16
CA GLY A 64 -9.67 -8.61 -2.63
C GLY A 64 -8.78 -9.64 -3.33
N SER A 65 -7.99 -10.44 -2.60
CA SER A 65 -7.20 -11.55 -3.15
C SER A 65 -7.94 -12.89 -3.16
N GLN A 66 -9.20 -12.95 -2.70
CA GLN A 66 -10.07 -14.12 -2.72
C GLN A 66 -11.02 -14.10 -3.93
#